data_AF-A0A1T5LUH2-F1
#
_entry.id   AF-A0A1T5LUH2-F1
#
_cell.length_a   1.000
_cell.length_b   1.000
_cell.length_c   1.000
_cell.angle_alpha   90.00
_cell.angle_beta   90.00
_cell.angle_gamma   90.00
#
_symmetry.space_group_name_H-M   'P 1'
#
loop_
_entity.id
_entity.type
_entity.pdbx_description
1 polymer ?
#
loop_
_entity_poly.entity_id
_entity_poly.type
_entity_poly.pdbx_seq_one_letter_code
_entity_poly.pdbx_strand_id
1 'polypeptide(L)'
;MSAEESLKKHADLSSRKALASARLETVKHAFQSDELLRSSDVMTFCAGSLSRLESGKNSDLDIFIVSNGSDVPPLKTARILTRVADLNEKLGFPPFSDELRYMKIYSRKDIVEDTGKPRDDSENSFTTRMLLLLEGSSLCNQVLHDEVVTEICTNYFRDNKGKADFKPLFLINDLLRYWRTLCLNYEQCREDPDKPWRKKNVNLKFSRMTTVYSSVAVLMVDRPVSAQDFIPKISMTPLERLAYVVDRIGDPELACGFDEFLNHYSAFLRIKDSANPERFLKVKNTKENVRTSAVYVSDYFQKILLHKSLGEYSRYLLI
;
A
#
# COMPACT_ATOMS: atom_id res chain seq x y z
N MET A 1 -3.41 -24.20 -12.89
CA MET A 1 -3.47 -22.80 -13.31
C MET A 1 -2.53 -22.06 -12.38
N SER A 2 -1.71 -21.13 -12.87
CA SER A 2 -0.86 -20.34 -11.98
C SER A 2 -1.73 -19.34 -11.20
N ALA A 3 -1.30 -18.91 -10.02
CA ALA A 3 -1.98 -17.89 -9.25
C ALA A 3 -2.08 -16.57 -10.04
N GLU A 4 -1.05 -16.20 -10.80
CA GLU A 4 -1.13 -15.05 -11.71
C GLU A 4 -2.24 -15.19 -12.77
N GLU A 5 -2.39 -16.38 -13.36
CA GLU A 5 -3.47 -16.66 -14.31
C GLU A 5 -4.85 -16.61 -13.64
N SER A 6 -4.98 -17.15 -12.44
CA SER A 6 -6.19 -17.09 -11.62
C SER A 6 -6.60 -15.64 -11.33
N LEU A 7 -5.64 -14.81 -10.89
CA LEU A 7 -5.88 -13.37 -10.64
C LEU A 7 -6.37 -12.66 -11.90
N LYS A 8 -5.75 -12.93 -13.06
CA LYS A 8 -6.13 -12.33 -14.35
C LYS A 8 -7.52 -12.80 -14.84
N LYS A 9 -7.93 -14.03 -14.52
CA LYS A 9 -9.21 -14.60 -14.94
C LYS A 9 -10.36 -14.32 -13.96
N HIS A 10 -10.07 -13.88 -12.74
CA HIS A 10 -11.11 -13.57 -11.76
C HIS A 10 -11.95 -12.37 -12.20
N ALA A 11 -13.14 -12.63 -12.77
CA ALA A 11 -13.97 -11.67 -13.48
C ALA A 11 -14.16 -10.31 -12.77
N ASP A 12 -14.54 -10.32 -11.48
CA ASP A 12 -14.78 -9.06 -10.75
C ASP A 12 -13.51 -8.22 -10.56
N LEU A 13 -12.40 -8.87 -10.21
CA LEU A 13 -11.14 -8.21 -9.89
C LEU A 13 -10.50 -7.67 -11.17
N SER A 14 -10.58 -8.43 -12.26
CA SER A 14 -10.09 -7.98 -13.58
C SER A 14 -10.90 -6.79 -14.11
N SER A 15 -12.23 -6.82 -13.98
CA SER A 15 -13.09 -5.70 -14.35
C SER A 15 -12.79 -4.46 -13.50
N ARG A 16 -12.66 -4.63 -12.18
CA ARG A 16 -12.30 -3.55 -11.26
C ARG A 16 -10.92 -2.97 -11.56
N LYS A 17 -9.92 -3.83 -11.81
CA LYS A 17 -8.56 -3.43 -12.18
C LYS A 17 -8.59 -2.55 -13.42
N ALA A 18 -9.31 -2.96 -14.48
CA ALA A 18 -9.43 -2.17 -15.71
C ALA A 18 -10.02 -0.77 -15.46
N LEU A 19 -11.09 -0.67 -14.67
CA LEU A 19 -11.71 0.61 -14.31
C LEU A 19 -10.78 1.49 -13.47
N ALA A 20 -10.13 0.91 -12.46
CA ALA A 20 -9.21 1.63 -11.59
C ALA A 20 -7.96 2.10 -12.36
N SER A 21 -7.43 1.29 -13.28
CA SER A 21 -6.33 1.68 -14.17
C SER A 21 -6.71 2.86 -15.05
N ALA A 22 -7.89 2.82 -15.70
CA ALA A 22 -8.34 3.95 -16.53
C ALA A 22 -8.50 5.24 -15.70
N ARG A 23 -9.01 5.12 -14.46
CA ARG A 23 -9.10 6.25 -13.53
C ARG A 23 -7.72 6.76 -13.13
N LEU A 24 -6.78 5.89 -12.81
CA LEU A 24 -5.40 6.26 -12.45
C LEU A 24 -4.71 7.00 -13.60
N GLU A 25 -4.85 6.53 -14.84
CA GLU A 25 -4.30 7.22 -16.01
C GLU A 25 -4.91 8.61 -16.23
N THR A 26 -6.21 8.76 -15.94
CA THR A 26 -6.87 10.09 -15.96
C THR A 26 -6.26 11.03 -14.90
N VAL A 27 -6.01 10.53 -13.69
CA VAL A 27 -5.35 11.32 -12.62
C VAL A 27 -3.93 11.68 -13.02
N LYS A 28 -3.13 10.71 -13.50
CA LYS A 28 -1.76 10.95 -13.98
C LYS A 28 -1.73 12.03 -15.05
N HIS A 29 -2.60 11.93 -16.06
CA HIS A 29 -2.66 12.92 -17.13
C HIS A 29 -2.93 14.33 -16.58
N ALA A 30 -3.90 14.47 -15.68
CA ALA A 30 -4.22 15.76 -15.06
C ALA A 30 -3.03 16.34 -14.28
N PHE A 31 -2.34 15.53 -13.47
CA PHE A 31 -1.18 15.95 -12.69
C PHE A 31 0.04 16.26 -13.55
N GLN A 32 0.30 15.49 -14.61
CA GLN A 32 1.41 15.70 -15.55
C GLN A 32 1.21 16.92 -16.46
N SER A 33 -0.05 17.24 -16.76
CA SER A 33 -0.41 18.43 -17.55
C SER A 33 -0.33 19.73 -16.75
N ASP A 34 -0.23 19.65 -15.42
CA ASP A 34 -0.18 20.83 -14.56
C ASP A 34 1.20 21.48 -14.56
N GLU A 35 1.27 22.74 -15.02
CA GLU A 35 2.52 23.48 -15.15
C GLU A 35 3.21 23.72 -13.80
N LEU A 36 2.46 24.02 -12.74
CA LEU A 36 3.03 24.29 -11.42
C LEU A 36 3.66 23.02 -10.85
N LEU A 37 2.97 21.88 -10.92
CA LEU A 37 3.50 20.61 -10.44
C LEU A 37 4.71 20.15 -11.26
N ARG A 38 4.66 20.27 -12.59
CA ARG A 38 5.76 19.87 -13.49
C ARG A 38 7.01 20.72 -13.34
N SER A 39 6.84 22.02 -13.11
CA SER A 39 7.93 22.99 -12.92
C SER A 39 8.49 22.99 -11.49
N SER A 40 7.80 22.34 -10.56
CA SER A 40 8.23 22.25 -9.17
C SER A 40 9.23 21.11 -8.99
N ASP A 41 10.21 21.33 -8.12
CA ASP A 41 11.20 20.32 -7.71
C ASP A 41 10.61 19.34 -6.68
N VAL A 42 9.45 18.79 -7.05
CA VAL A 42 8.65 17.87 -6.25
C VAL A 42 8.19 16.70 -7.12
N MET A 43 7.94 15.57 -6.47
CA MET A 43 7.15 14.48 -7.02
C MET A 43 5.79 14.43 -6.33
N THR A 44 4.81 13.90 -7.05
CA THR A 44 3.51 13.56 -6.47
C THR A 44 3.21 12.10 -6.75
N PHE A 45 2.69 11.40 -5.75
CA PHE A 45 2.24 10.02 -5.91
C PHE A 45 0.91 9.83 -5.19
N CYS A 46 0.11 8.88 -5.66
CA CYS A 46 -1.05 8.43 -4.92
C CYS A 46 -0.79 7.08 -4.25
N ALA A 47 -1.47 6.84 -3.13
CA ALA A 47 -1.53 5.56 -2.45
C ALA A 47 -2.98 5.05 -2.39
N GLY A 48 -3.23 4.05 -1.54
CA GLY A 48 -4.59 3.59 -1.30
C GLY A 48 -5.18 2.78 -2.46
N SER A 49 -6.51 2.73 -2.50
CA SER A 49 -7.19 1.81 -3.44
C SER A 49 -7.00 2.16 -4.91
N LEU A 50 -6.75 3.42 -5.27
CA LEU A 50 -6.49 3.78 -6.67
C LEU A 50 -5.19 3.16 -7.15
N SER A 51 -4.11 3.34 -6.38
CA SER A 51 -2.80 2.78 -6.71
C SER A 51 -2.76 1.25 -6.64
N ARG A 52 -3.50 0.64 -5.70
CA ARG A 52 -3.67 -0.83 -5.67
C ARG A 52 -4.56 -1.39 -6.79
N LEU A 53 -5.14 -0.54 -7.64
CA LEU A 53 -6.09 -0.91 -8.69
C LEU A 53 -7.39 -1.56 -8.17
N GLU A 54 -7.81 -1.14 -6.98
CA GLU A 54 -9.00 -1.62 -6.27
C GLU A 54 -10.11 -0.56 -6.18
N SER A 55 -9.87 0.64 -6.71
CA SER A 55 -10.74 1.81 -6.57
C SER A 55 -12.13 1.55 -7.15
N GLY A 56 -13.15 1.82 -6.34
CA GLY A 56 -14.55 1.91 -6.77
C GLY A 56 -14.98 3.35 -7.01
N LYS A 57 -16.27 3.55 -7.32
CA LYS A 57 -16.83 4.88 -7.63
C LYS A 57 -16.58 5.90 -6.51
N ASN A 58 -16.85 5.51 -5.26
CA ASN A 58 -16.78 6.38 -4.08
C ASN A 58 -15.42 6.31 -3.35
N SER A 59 -14.36 5.90 -4.04
CA SER A 59 -13.02 5.85 -3.43
C SER A 59 -12.37 7.23 -3.39
N ASP A 60 -11.70 7.50 -2.27
CA ASP A 60 -10.90 8.70 -2.05
C ASP A 60 -9.61 8.66 -2.89
N LEU A 61 -8.97 9.83 -3.05
CA LEU A 61 -7.67 9.98 -3.69
C LEU A 61 -6.62 10.35 -2.63
N ASP A 62 -5.84 9.37 -2.19
CA ASP A 62 -4.79 9.57 -1.19
C ASP A 62 -3.51 10.11 -1.87
N ILE A 63 -3.28 11.42 -1.86
CA ILE A 63 -2.12 12.06 -2.51
C ILE A 63 -1.02 12.42 -1.52
N PHE A 64 0.22 12.25 -1.95
CA PHE A 64 1.44 12.61 -1.24
C PHE A 64 2.37 13.41 -2.14
N ILE A 65 3.13 14.31 -1.53
CA ILE A 65 4.03 15.23 -2.25
C ILE A 65 5.39 15.20 -1.57
N VAL A 66 6.44 15.01 -2.34
CA VAL A 66 7.82 14.91 -1.83
C VAL A 66 8.72 15.86 -2.59
N SER A 67 9.46 16.73 -1.90
CA SER A 67 10.46 17.61 -2.51
C SER A 67 11.80 16.91 -2.69
N ASN A 68 12.60 17.35 -3.67
CA ASN A 68 13.92 16.80 -3.98
C ASN A 68 15.03 17.20 -2.97
N GLY A 69 14.68 17.41 -1.69
CA GLY A 69 15.65 17.55 -0.60
C GLY A 69 15.86 18.97 -0.07
N SER A 70 15.20 19.99 -0.63
CA SER A 70 15.13 21.33 -0.02
C SER A 70 13.73 21.62 0.55
N ASP A 71 13.70 22.45 1.59
CA ASP A 71 12.46 23.01 2.11
C ASP A 71 11.81 23.86 1.02
N VAL A 72 10.57 23.52 0.68
CA VAL A 72 9.81 24.30 -0.29
C VAL A 72 9.34 25.60 0.39
N PRO A 73 9.61 26.79 -0.17
CA PRO A 73 9.21 28.05 0.45
C PRO A 73 7.70 28.09 0.76
N PRO A 74 7.26 28.69 1.88
CA PRO A 74 5.87 28.62 2.34
C PRO A 74 4.83 29.03 1.29
N LEU A 75 5.09 30.09 0.51
CA LEU A 75 4.20 30.52 -0.57
C LEU A 75 4.10 29.49 -1.70
N LYS A 76 5.22 28.85 -2.07
CA LYS A 76 5.23 27.79 -3.08
C LYS A 76 4.53 26.53 -2.56
N THR A 77 4.72 26.20 -1.28
CA THR A 77 4.00 25.11 -0.60
C THR A 77 2.49 25.34 -0.65
N ALA A 78 2.01 26.52 -0.25
CA ALA A 78 0.58 26.85 -0.29
C ALA A 78 0.00 26.73 -1.71
N ARG A 79 0.72 27.22 -2.73
CA ARG A 79 0.30 27.11 -4.14
C ARG A 79 0.21 25.66 -4.61
N ILE A 80 1.20 24.83 -4.29
CA ILE A 80 1.21 23.40 -4.66
C ILE A 80 0.05 22.68 -3.98
N LEU A 81 -0.16 22.86 -2.67
CA LEU A 81 -1.24 22.21 -1.93
C LEU A 81 -2.62 22.63 -2.45
N THR A 82 -2.81 23.93 -2.73
CA THR A 82 -4.05 24.45 -3.33
C THR A 82 -4.28 23.81 -4.70
N ARG A 83 -3.24 23.75 -5.55
CA ARG A 83 -3.38 23.14 -6.88
C ARG A 83 -3.74 21.66 -6.82
N VAL A 84 -3.19 20.92 -5.86
CA VAL A 84 -3.55 19.52 -5.65
C VAL A 84 -5.02 19.38 -5.23
N ALA A 85 -5.54 20.28 -4.38
CA ALA A 85 -6.95 20.32 -4.03
C ALA A 85 -7.84 20.67 -5.24
N ASP A 86 -7.48 21.66 -6.03
CA ASP A 86 -8.21 22.04 -7.26
C ASP A 86 -8.30 20.86 -8.24
N LEU A 87 -7.20 20.11 -8.42
CA LEU A 87 -7.17 18.93 -9.27
C LEU A 87 -8.06 17.81 -8.70
N ASN A 88 -8.03 17.57 -7.39
CA ASN A 88 -8.88 16.59 -6.73
C ASN A 88 -10.37 16.89 -6.97
N GLU A 89 -10.78 18.15 -6.80
CA GLU A 89 -12.15 18.61 -7.06
C GLU A 89 -12.52 18.49 -8.54
N LYS A 90 -11.66 18.96 -9.45
CA LYS A 90 -11.86 18.88 -10.91
C LYS A 90 -12.04 17.43 -11.39
N LEU A 91 -11.35 16.50 -10.76
CA LEU A 91 -11.42 15.06 -11.06
C LEU A 91 -12.62 14.36 -10.39
N GLY A 92 -13.43 15.08 -9.60
CA GLY A 92 -14.65 14.59 -8.97
C GLY A 92 -14.40 13.59 -7.82
N PHE A 93 -13.24 13.68 -7.15
CA PHE A 93 -12.99 12.90 -5.95
C PHE A 93 -13.62 13.58 -4.72
N PRO A 94 -13.93 12.81 -3.66
CA PRO A 94 -14.34 13.38 -2.38
C PRO A 94 -13.31 14.42 -1.89
N PRO A 95 -13.76 15.47 -1.17
CA PRO A 95 -12.85 16.43 -0.58
C PRO A 95 -11.91 15.74 0.42
N PHE A 96 -10.72 16.29 0.59
CA PHE A 96 -9.81 15.85 1.64
C PHE A 96 -10.45 16.06 3.03
N SER A 97 -10.00 15.28 4.02
CA SER A 97 -10.40 15.44 5.42
C SER A 97 -10.13 16.86 5.91
N ASP A 98 -11.09 17.46 6.63
CA ASP A 98 -10.97 18.79 7.24
C ASP A 98 -9.77 18.93 8.19
N GLU A 99 -9.28 17.82 8.75
CA GLU A 99 -8.13 17.84 9.65
C GLU A 99 -6.83 18.23 8.92
N LEU A 100 -6.71 17.96 7.60
CA LEU A 100 -5.55 18.24 6.72
C LEU A 100 -4.16 17.97 7.31
N ARG A 101 -4.08 17.18 8.40
CA ARG A 101 -2.94 17.13 9.33
C ARG A 101 -1.65 16.65 8.68
N TYR A 102 -1.78 15.92 7.57
CA TYR A 102 -0.68 15.35 6.80
C TYR A 102 -0.65 15.80 5.34
N MET A 103 -1.46 16.79 4.97
CA MET A 103 -1.41 17.43 3.66
C MET A 103 -0.30 18.47 3.65
N LYS A 104 0.93 17.98 3.55
CA LYS A 104 2.17 18.76 3.51
C LYS A 104 3.10 18.23 2.44
N ILE A 105 4.17 18.97 2.17
CA ILE A 105 5.28 18.52 1.32
C ILE A 105 6.32 17.89 2.24
N TYR A 106 6.58 16.60 2.06
CA TYR A 106 7.65 15.89 2.78
C TYR A 106 8.98 16.17 2.08
N SER A 107 10.08 16.29 2.80
CA SER A 107 11.39 16.31 2.14
C SER A 107 11.86 14.90 1.84
N ARG A 108 12.54 14.72 0.69
CA ARG A 108 13.28 13.48 0.36
C ARG A 108 14.17 13.02 1.52
N LYS A 109 14.82 13.98 2.17
CA LYS A 109 15.67 13.76 3.34
C LYS A 109 14.90 13.13 4.50
N ASP A 110 13.72 13.65 4.84
CA ASP A 110 12.92 13.12 5.95
C ASP A 110 12.46 11.70 5.65
N ILE A 111 12.06 11.42 4.41
CA ILE A 111 11.59 10.08 4.04
C ILE A 111 12.75 9.06 4.11
N VAL A 112 13.96 9.42 3.68
CA VAL A 112 15.10 8.48 3.64
C VAL A 112 15.83 8.42 4.98
N GLU A 113 16.32 9.55 5.46
CA GLU A 113 17.25 9.63 6.59
C GLU A 113 16.57 9.43 7.95
N ASP A 114 15.25 9.58 8.04
CA ASP A 114 14.55 9.44 9.33
C ASP A 114 14.14 8.04 9.68
N THR A 115 14.41 7.08 8.79
CA THR A 115 14.09 5.68 9.01
C THR A 115 14.53 5.21 10.41
N GLY A 116 13.56 4.99 11.30
CA GLY A 116 13.77 4.52 12.67
C GLY A 116 14.09 5.59 13.72
N LYS A 117 14.10 6.89 13.37
CA LYS A 117 14.27 8.01 14.32
C LYS A 117 12.92 8.39 14.95
N PRO A 118 12.89 9.06 16.13
CA PRO A 118 11.64 9.52 16.74
C PRO A 118 10.78 10.42 15.84
N ARG A 119 11.43 11.26 15.01
CA ARG A 119 10.75 12.15 14.06
C ARG A 119 10.06 11.43 12.89
N ASP A 120 10.43 10.18 12.63
CA ASP A 120 9.85 9.32 11.59
C ASP A 120 8.33 9.12 11.80
N ASP A 121 7.93 8.91 13.06
CA ASP A 121 6.53 8.75 13.46
C ASP A 121 5.83 10.10 13.62
N SER A 122 6.44 11.06 14.33
CA SER A 122 5.78 12.33 14.66
C SER A 122 5.44 13.15 13.41
N GLU A 123 6.30 13.10 12.39
CA GLU A 123 6.13 13.82 11.13
C GLU A 123 5.44 13.01 10.04
N ASN A 124 5.01 11.78 10.32
CA ASN A 124 4.37 10.86 9.36
C ASN A 124 5.25 10.47 8.16
N SER A 125 6.58 10.67 8.27
CA SER A 125 7.56 10.23 7.27
C SER A 125 7.56 8.71 7.13
N PHE A 126 7.42 7.98 8.25
CA PHE A 126 7.33 6.52 8.27
C PHE A 126 6.16 6.00 7.43
N THR A 127 4.94 6.48 7.72
CA THR A 127 3.74 6.09 6.97
C THR A 127 3.87 6.45 5.50
N THR A 128 4.38 7.64 5.19
CA THR A 128 4.56 8.10 3.80
C THR A 128 5.54 7.20 3.04
N ARG A 129 6.66 6.84 3.66
CA ARG A 129 7.64 5.88 3.12
C ARG A 129 7.00 4.51 2.86
N MET A 130 6.24 3.99 3.82
CA MET A 130 5.58 2.69 3.68
C MET A 130 4.52 2.71 2.58
N LEU A 131 3.72 3.77 2.48
CA LEU A 131 2.73 3.91 1.40
C LEU A 131 3.41 4.00 0.03
N LEU A 132 4.50 4.76 -0.09
CA LEU A 132 5.29 4.86 -1.32
C LEU A 132 5.82 3.49 -1.76
N LEU A 133 6.43 2.72 -0.85
CA LEU A 133 7.03 1.42 -1.19
C LEU A 133 6.02 0.30 -1.42
N LEU A 134 4.86 0.34 -0.75
CA LEU A 134 3.94 -0.80 -0.73
C LEU A 134 2.76 -0.62 -1.67
N GLU A 135 2.36 0.61 -1.93
CA GLU A 135 1.18 0.89 -2.74
C GLU A 135 1.28 2.26 -3.43
N GLY A 136 2.48 2.77 -3.70
CA GLY A 136 2.68 4.08 -4.33
C GLY A 136 2.63 4.00 -5.85
N SER A 137 1.88 4.92 -6.47
CA SER A 137 1.90 5.14 -7.92
C SER A 137 2.24 6.60 -8.19
N SER A 138 3.31 6.85 -8.95
CA SER A 138 3.68 8.20 -9.36
C SER A 138 2.57 8.84 -10.21
N LEU A 139 2.25 10.09 -9.87
CA LEU A 139 1.31 10.94 -10.60
C LEU A 139 2.05 11.97 -11.44
N CYS A 140 3.09 12.60 -10.89
CA CYS A 140 3.95 13.55 -11.59
C CYS A 140 5.40 13.41 -11.12
N ASN A 141 6.33 13.60 -12.06
CA ASN A 141 7.78 13.46 -11.89
C ASN A 141 8.21 12.01 -11.56
N GLN A 142 8.04 11.11 -12.54
CA GLN A 142 8.45 9.70 -12.44
C GLN A 142 9.95 9.53 -12.15
N VAL A 143 10.79 10.39 -12.71
CA VAL A 143 12.25 10.33 -12.51
C VAL A 143 12.59 10.52 -11.02
N LEU A 144 12.10 11.60 -10.40
CA LEU A 144 12.33 11.83 -8.97
C LEU A 144 11.68 10.74 -8.10
N HIS A 145 10.53 10.21 -8.50
CA HIS A 145 9.92 9.07 -7.83
C HIS A 145 10.85 7.84 -7.80
N ASP A 146 11.41 7.47 -8.94
CA ASP A 146 12.27 6.30 -9.05
C ASP A 146 13.59 6.50 -8.32
N GLU A 147 14.14 7.72 -8.33
CA GLU A 147 15.30 8.09 -7.52
C GLU A 147 15.03 7.95 -6.01
N VAL A 148 13.90 8.49 -5.52
CA VAL A 148 13.53 8.42 -4.11
C VAL A 148 13.28 6.98 -3.67
N VAL A 149 12.55 6.18 -4.47
CA VAL A 149 12.34 4.75 -4.20
C VAL A 149 13.68 4.01 -4.15
N THR A 150 14.57 4.26 -5.11
CA THR A 150 15.90 3.65 -5.15
C THR A 150 16.72 3.99 -3.91
N GLU A 151 16.69 5.24 -3.46
CA GLU A 151 17.42 5.69 -2.28
C GLU A 151 16.86 5.08 -0.99
N ILE A 152 15.53 5.02 -0.85
CA ILE A 152 14.88 4.35 0.27
C ILE A 152 15.29 2.87 0.33
N CYS A 153 15.19 2.16 -0.79
CA CYS A 153 15.60 0.75 -0.86
C CYS A 153 17.09 0.60 -0.56
N THR A 154 17.94 1.46 -1.10
CA THR A 154 19.39 1.43 -0.82
C THR A 154 19.67 1.61 0.68
N ASN A 155 18.95 2.51 1.36
CA ASN A 155 19.07 2.70 2.80
C ASN A 155 18.65 1.46 3.60
N TYR A 156 17.59 0.75 3.20
CA TYR A 156 17.21 -0.51 3.86
C TYR A 156 18.21 -1.65 3.64
N PHE A 157 18.91 -1.63 2.50
CA PHE A 157 19.90 -2.64 2.12
C PHE A 157 21.34 -2.20 2.42
N ARG A 158 21.55 -1.10 3.14
CA ARG A 158 22.88 -0.48 3.39
C ARG A 158 23.90 -1.41 4.06
N ASP A 159 23.43 -2.40 4.81
CA ASP A 159 24.28 -3.38 5.49
C ASP A 159 24.65 -4.58 4.61
N ASN A 160 24.22 -4.58 3.33
CA ASN A 160 24.64 -5.54 2.32
C ASN A 160 26.10 -5.25 1.90
N LYS A 161 27.04 -5.71 2.73
CA LYS A 161 28.50 -5.60 2.47
C LYS A 161 28.99 -6.70 1.52
N GLY A 162 28.25 -6.97 0.45
CA GLY A 162 28.54 -8.06 -0.50
C GLY A 162 28.37 -9.47 0.10
N LYS A 163 27.57 -9.59 1.16
CA LYS A 163 27.39 -10.85 1.88
C LYS A 163 26.33 -11.71 1.17
N ALA A 164 26.70 -12.91 0.77
CA ALA A 164 25.78 -13.85 0.12
C ALA A 164 24.64 -14.32 1.05
N ASP A 165 24.82 -14.23 2.37
CA ASP A 165 23.82 -14.55 3.38
C ASP A 165 23.11 -13.32 3.95
N PHE A 166 23.23 -12.15 3.29
CA PHE A 166 22.53 -10.93 3.70
C PHE A 166 21.02 -11.17 3.77
N LYS A 167 20.40 -10.60 4.81
CA LYS A 167 18.95 -10.61 5.00
C LYS A 167 18.50 -9.18 5.23
N PRO A 168 17.49 -8.67 4.51
CA PRO A 168 16.99 -7.31 4.67
C PRO A 168 16.13 -7.18 5.95
N LEU A 169 16.67 -7.60 7.10
CA LEU A 169 15.97 -7.60 8.39
C LEU A 169 15.51 -6.20 8.79
N PHE A 170 16.27 -5.17 8.40
CA PHE A 170 15.87 -3.79 8.65
C PHE A 170 14.53 -3.46 7.97
N LEU A 171 14.37 -3.80 6.68
CA LEU A 171 13.12 -3.62 5.96
C LEU A 171 12.01 -4.50 6.52
N ILE A 172 12.29 -5.78 6.80
CA ILE A 172 11.31 -6.72 7.36
C ILE A 172 10.75 -6.17 8.68
N ASN A 173 11.63 -5.69 9.57
CA ASN A 173 11.23 -5.11 10.85
C ASN A 173 10.39 -3.83 10.66
N ASP A 174 10.73 -2.97 9.71
CA ASP A 174 9.96 -1.73 9.46
C ASP A 174 8.58 -2.04 8.84
N LEU A 175 8.47 -3.07 7.99
CA LEU A 175 7.18 -3.58 7.48
C LEU A 175 6.30 -4.15 8.61
N LEU A 176 6.89 -4.94 9.52
CA LEU A 176 6.17 -5.48 10.67
C LEU A 176 5.78 -4.38 11.66
N ARG A 177 6.65 -3.38 11.89
CA ARG A 177 6.32 -2.15 12.63
C ARG A 177 5.13 -1.45 11.98
N TYR A 178 5.11 -1.31 10.66
CA TYR A 178 4.02 -0.63 9.94
C TYR A 178 2.69 -1.36 10.15
N TRP A 179 2.69 -2.69 10.09
CA TRP A 179 1.52 -3.49 10.44
C TRP A 179 1.03 -3.22 11.87
N ARG A 180 1.93 -3.21 12.86
CA ARG A 180 1.55 -2.91 14.26
C ARG A 180 1.02 -1.49 14.41
N THR A 181 1.60 -0.50 13.73
CA THR A 181 1.09 0.87 13.68
C THR A 181 -0.33 0.93 13.11
N LEU A 182 -0.61 0.19 12.03
CA LEU A 182 -1.96 0.11 11.46
C LEU A 182 -2.97 -0.51 12.43
N CYS A 183 -2.58 -1.54 13.18
CA CYS A 183 -3.42 -2.14 14.22
C CYS A 183 -3.71 -1.16 15.37
N LEU A 184 -2.71 -0.40 15.84
CA LEU A 184 -2.89 0.59 16.91
C LEU A 184 -3.74 1.78 16.45
N ASN A 185 -3.53 2.26 15.21
CA ASN A 185 -4.37 3.31 14.60
C ASN A 185 -5.84 2.88 14.48
N TYR A 186 -6.08 1.58 14.28
CA TYR A 186 -7.44 1.04 14.31
C TYR A 186 -8.03 1.06 15.73
N GLU A 187 -7.30 0.63 16.75
CA GLU A 187 -7.81 0.65 18.14
C GLU A 187 -8.11 2.08 18.59
N GLN A 188 -7.24 3.06 18.32
CA GLN A 188 -7.51 4.47 18.60
C GLN A 188 -8.79 4.97 17.90
N CYS A 189 -9.01 4.55 16.64
CA CYS A 189 -10.21 4.92 15.91
C CYS A 189 -11.48 4.27 16.46
N ARG A 190 -11.36 3.07 17.04
CA ARG A 190 -12.48 2.29 17.58
C ARG A 190 -13.02 2.89 18.88
N GLU A 191 -12.18 3.58 19.65
CA GLU A 191 -12.57 4.27 20.87
C GLU A 191 -13.48 5.49 20.60
N ASP A 192 -13.47 6.01 19.37
CA ASP A 192 -14.26 7.15 18.92
C ASP A 192 -15.56 6.69 18.21
N PRO A 193 -16.75 6.86 18.81
CA PRO A 193 -18.02 6.41 18.21
C PRO A 193 -18.39 7.13 16.91
N ASP A 194 -17.86 8.34 16.69
CA ASP A 194 -18.17 9.17 15.53
C ASP A 194 -17.30 8.80 14.32
N LYS A 195 -16.26 7.98 14.53
CA LYS A 195 -15.39 7.50 13.44
C LYS A 195 -15.88 6.18 12.83
N PRO A 196 -15.69 5.99 11.51
CA PRO A 196 -16.10 4.78 10.79
C PRO A 196 -15.14 3.60 11.05
N TRP A 197 -15.12 3.11 12.29
CA TRP A 197 -14.16 2.09 12.73
C TRP A 197 -14.45 0.72 12.12
N ARG A 198 -15.69 0.40 11.69
CA ARG A 198 -15.99 -0.91 11.06
C ARG A 198 -15.37 -0.98 9.68
N LYS A 199 -15.48 0.08 8.88
CA LYS A 199 -14.80 0.25 7.60
C LYS A 199 -13.29 0.12 7.79
N LYS A 200 -12.71 0.77 8.81
CA LYS A 200 -11.28 0.64 9.12
C LYS A 200 -10.89 -0.79 9.51
N ASN A 201 -11.68 -1.48 10.34
CA ASN A 201 -11.43 -2.88 10.72
C ASN A 201 -11.40 -3.81 9.51
N VAL A 202 -12.37 -3.66 8.60
CA VAL A 202 -12.41 -4.47 7.38
C VAL A 202 -11.23 -4.12 6.47
N ASN A 203 -10.92 -2.84 6.27
CA ASN A 203 -9.72 -2.47 5.50
C ASN A 203 -8.42 -3.03 6.11
N LEU A 204 -8.32 -3.08 7.45
CA LEU A 204 -7.19 -3.64 8.17
C LEU A 204 -7.02 -5.14 7.86
N LYS A 205 -8.13 -5.90 7.95
CA LYS A 205 -8.15 -7.36 7.78
C LYS A 205 -7.98 -7.84 6.34
N PHE A 206 -8.29 -7.01 5.36
CA PHE A 206 -8.11 -7.31 3.94
C PHE A 206 -6.97 -6.46 3.38
N SER A 207 -7.29 -5.31 2.77
CA SER A 207 -6.33 -4.51 1.99
C SER A 207 -5.01 -4.19 2.70
N ARG A 208 -5.02 -3.82 3.98
CA ARG A 208 -3.79 -3.48 4.72
C ARG A 208 -2.95 -4.71 5.03
N MET A 209 -3.59 -5.80 5.46
CA MET A 209 -2.92 -7.09 5.68
C MET A 209 -2.26 -7.58 4.39
N THR A 210 -3.02 -7.58 3.28
CA THR A 210 -2.51 -7.97 1.96
C THR A 210 -1.35 -7.08 1.52
N THR A 211 -1.45 -5.77 1.71
CA THR A 211 -0.40 -4.81 1.37
C THR A 211 0.91 -5.10 2.08
N VAL A 212 0.87 -5.35 3.40
CA VAL A 212 2.08 -5.60 4.18
C VAL A 212 2.62 -7.01 3.97
N TYR A 213 1.78 -8.03 4.19
CA TYR A 213 2.24 -9.40 4.28
C TYR A 213 2.59 -10.03 2.92
N SER A 214 2.02 -9.54 1.81
CA SER A 214 2.51 -9.96 0.49
C SER A 214 3.94 -9.47 0.24
N SER A 215 4.33 -8.28 0.71
CA SER A 215 5.72 -7.78 0.59
C SER A 215 6.67 -8.51 1.52
N VAL A 216 6.24 -8.80 2.75
CA VAL A 216 7.00 -9.64 3.67
C VAL A 216 7.23 -11.01 3.03
N ALA A 217 6.20 -11.63 2.46
CA ALA A 217 6.32 -12.94 1.82
C ALA A 217 7.25 -12.91 0.59
N VAL A 218 7.22 -11.86 -0.23
CA VAL A 218 8.20 -11.65 -1.32
C VAL A 218 9.63 -11.67 -0.77
N LEU A 219 9.91 -10.92 0.30
CA LEU A 219 11.24 -10.89 0.92
C LEU A 219 11.68 -12.26 1.45
N MET A 220 10.73 -13.08 1.96
CA MET A 220 11.02 -14.40 2.50
C MET A 220 11.31 -15.44 1.40
N VAL A 221 10.60 -15.34 0.27
CA VAL A 221 10.69 -16.28 -0.85
C VAL A 221 11.87 -15.95 -1.76
N ASP A 222 12.03 -14.69 -2.17
CA ASP A 222 13.06 -14.28 -3.12
C ASP A 222 14.42 -14.04 -2.46
N ARG A 223 14.43 -13.70 -1.16
CA ARG A 223 15.65 -13.43 -0.37
C ARG A 223 16.60 -12.45 -1.09
N PRO A 224 16.10 -11.26 -1.49
CA PRO A 224 16.92 -10.30 -2.21
C PRO A 224 18.12 -9.90 -1.36
N VAL A 225 19.30 -9.83 -1.99
CA VAL A 225 20.52 -9.38 -1.32
C VAL A 225 20.76 -7.90 -1.55
N SER A 226 20.21 -7.31 -2.61
CA SER A 226 20.37 -5.90 -2.96
C SER A 226 19.04 -5.16 -3.18
N ALA A 227 19.09 -3.83 -3.16
CA ALA A 227 17.95 -2.98 -3.49
C ALA A 227 17.42 -3.26 -4.91
N GLN A 228 18.32 -3.48 -5.87
CA GLN A 228 17.99 -3.76 -7.27
C GLN A 228 17.17 -5.05 -7.44
N ASP A 229 17.37 -6.04 -6.57
CA ASP A 229 16.59 -7.28 -6.59
C ASP A 229 15.14 -7.06 -6.11
N PHE A 230 14.94 -6.09 -5.22
CA PHE A 230 13.65 -5.83 -4.58
C PHE A 230 12.80 -4.78 -5.31
N ILE A 231 13.41 -3.75 -5.90
CA ILE A 231 12.71 -2.65 -6.60
C ILE A 231 11.66 -3.14 -7.62
N PRO A 232 11.92 -4.17 -8.46
CA PRO A 232 10.91 -4.67 -9.39
C PRO A 232 9.63 -5.17 -8.70
N LYS A 233 9.70 -5.58 -7.44
CA LYS A 233 8.57 -6.07 -6.65
C LYS A 233 7.71 -4.95 -6.08
N ILE A 234 8.26 -3.75 -5.90
CA ILE A 234 7.53 -2.55 -5.47
C ILE A 234 6.51 -2.11 -6.52
N SER A 235 6.82 -2.32 -7.81
CA SER A 235 5.92 -1.98 -8.92
C SER A 235 4.69 -2.89 -9.03
N MET A 236 4.65 -4.00 -8.30
CA MET A 236 3.53 -4.92 -8.26
C MET A 236 2.48 -4.46 -7.23
N THR A 237 1.20 -4.52 -7.59
CA THR A 237 0.11 -4.38 -6.62
C THR A 237 0.20 -5.47 -5.54
N PRO A 238 -0.40 -5.26 -4.36
CA PRO A 238 -0.41 -6.28 -3.30
C PRO A 238 -0.95 -7.65 -3.72
N LEU A 239 -1.98 -7.68 -4.58
CA LEU A 239 -2.53 -8.94 -5.11
C LEU A 239 -1.58 -9.61 -6.11
N GLU A 240 -0.87 -8.83 -6.94
CA GLU A 240 0.15 -9.36 -7.84
C GLU A 240 1.35 -9.91 -7.06
N ARG A 241 1.78 -9.23 -6.00
CA ARG A 241 2.83 -9.75 -5.10
C ARG A 241 2.41 -11.07 -4.45
N LEU A 242 1.16 -11.17 -4.02
CA LEU A 242 0.63 -12.42 -3.45
C LEU A 242 0.58 -13.55 -4.49
N ALA A 243 0.06 -13.28 -5.68
CA ALA A 243 0.04 -14.27 -6.77
C ALA A 243 1.46 -14.75 -7.12
N TYR A 244 2.40 -13.81 -7.25
CA TYR A 244 3.81 -14.10 -7.45
C TYR A 244 4.37 -15.02 -6.36
N VAL A 245 4.12 -14.71 -5.08
CA VAL A 245 4.58 -15.54 -3.95
C VAL A 245 4.03 -16.97 -4.04
N VAL A 246 2.74 -17.12 -4.34
CA VAL A 246 2.11 -18.45 -4.46
C VAL A 246 2.76 -19.25 -5.58
N ASP A 247 2.94 -18.64 -6.75
CA ASP A 247 3.59 -19.28 -7.91
C ASP A 247 5.06 -19.63 -7.64
N ARG A 248 5.78 -18.79 -6.89
CA ARG A 248 7.17 -19.04 -6.49
C ARG A 248 7.31 -20.15 -5.46
N ILE A 249 6.36 -20.30 -4.54
CA ILE A 249 6.35 -21.43 -3.60
C ILE A 249 6.03 -22.74 -4.35
N GLY A 250 5.11 -22.68 -5.33
CA GLY A 250 4.78 -23.83 -6.17
C GLY A 250 4.04 -24.95 -5.43
N ASP A 251 3.39 -24.65 -4.31
CA ASP A 251 2.59 -25.61 -3.55
C ASP A 251 1.14 -25.67 -4.12
N PRO A 252 0.66 -26.86 -4.55
CA PRO A 252 -0.69 -27.00 -5.09
C PRO A 252 -1.83 -26.63 -4.13
N GLU A 253 -1.66 -26.81 -2.81
CA GLU A 253 -2.67 -26.42 -1.82
C GLU A 253 -2.77 -24.89 -1.74
N LEU A 254 -1.63 -24.19 -1.76
CA LEU A 254 -1.62 -22.72 -1.78
C LEU A 254 -2.21 -22.17 -3.07
N ALA A 255 -1.92 -22.80 -4.22
CA ALA A 255 -2.51 -22.43 -5.50
C ALA A 255 -4.04 -22.61 -5.51
N CYS A 256 -4.54 -23.73 -4.98
CA CYS A 256 -5.98 -23.98 -4.84
C CYS A 256 -6.66 -22.98 -3.90
N GLY A 257 -6.04 -22.72 -2.72
CA GLY A 257 -6.56 -21.74 -1.77
C GLY A 257 -6.51 -20.29 -2.28
N PHE A 258 -5.68 -20.00 -3.29
CA PHE A 258 -5.61 -18.65 -3.86
C PHE A 258 -6.92 -18.26 -4.55
N ASP A 259 -7.58 -19.17 -5.26
CA ASP A 259 -8.87 -18.89 -5.93
C ASP A 259 -9.94 -18.51 -4.91
N GLU A 260 -10.00 -19.22 -3.78
CA GLU A 260 -10.91 -18.92 -2.68
C GLU A 260 -10.53 -17.60 -1.96
N PHE A 261 -9.23 -17.33 -1.78
CA PHE A 261 -8.76 -16.03 -1.31
C PHE A 261 -9.27 -14.89 -2.20
N LEU A 262 -9.18 -15.01 -3.53
CA LEU A 262 -9.66 -13.99 -4.47
C LEU A 262 -11.17 -13.77 -4.35
N ASN A 263 -11.95 -14.83 -4.14
CA ASN A 263 -13.39 -14.74 -3.91
C ASN A 263 -13.71 -13.94 -2.63
N HIS A 264 -13.02 -14.22 -1.52
CA HIS A 264 -13.16 -13.47 -0.28
C HIS A 264 -12.75 -12.01 -0.43
N TYR A 265 -11.65 -11.76 -1.15
CA TYR A 265 -11.17 -10.40 -1.40
C TYR A 265 -12.12 -9.60 -2.30
N SER A 266 -12.65 -10.20 -3.37
CA SER A 266 -13.67 -9.59 -4.23
C SER A 266 -14.95 -9.25 -3.45
N ALA A 267 -15.42 -10.17 -2.59
CA ALA A 267 -16.58 -9.93 -1.73
C ALA A 267 -16.36 -8.73 -0.78
N PHE A 268 -15.15 -8.61 -0.21
CA PHE A 268 -14.76 -7.43 0.57
C PHE A 268 -14.85 -6.14 -0.25
N LEU A 269 -14.30 -6.11 -1.46
CA LEU A 269 -14.32 -4.90 -2.30
C LEU A 269 -15.74 -4.47 -2.69
N ARG A 270 -16.64 -5.43 -2.95
CA ARG A 270 -18.07 -5.15 -3.19
C ARG A 270 -18.74 -4.45 -2.00
N ILE A 271 -18.39 -4.85 -0.78
CA ILE A 271 -18.89 -4.21 0.45
C ILE A 271 -18.34 -2.79 0.58
N LYS A 272 -17.04 -2.62 0.31
CA LYS A 272 -16.39 -1.31 0.37
C LYS A 272 -17.00 -0.31 -0.62
N ASP A 273 -17.45 -0.78 -1.79
CA ASP A 273 -18.09 0.02 -2.82
C ASP A 273 -19.57 0.35 -2.56
N SER A 274 -20.17 -0.26 -1.54
CA SER A 274 -21.55 0.08 -1.18
C SER A 274 -21.67 1.55 -0.78
N ALA A 275 -22.85 2.15 -0.99
CA ALA A 275 -23.08 3.57 -0.68
C ALA A 275 -22.84 3.91 0.80
N ASN A 276 -23.01 2.95 1.70
CA ASN A 276 -22.73 3.12 3.13
C ASN A 276 -22.20 1.82 3.74
N PRO A 277 -20.87 1.56 3.65
CA PRO A 277 -20.26 0.34 4.15
C PRO A 277 -20.48 0.16 5.66
N GLU A 278 -20.47 1.26 6.43
CA GLU A 278 -20.71 1.24 7.88
C GLU A 278 -22.10 0.68 8.23
N ARG A 279 -23.14 1.10 7.51
CA ARG A 279 -24.49 0.56 7.68
C ARG A 279 -24.57 -0.89 7.24
N PHE A 280 -23.97 -1.23 6.10
CA PHE A 280 -24.00 -2.60 5.57
C PHE A 280 -23.33 -3.60 6.52
N LEU A 281 -22.24 -3.19 7.17
CA LEU A 281 -21.50 -3.99 8.16
C LEU A 281 -22.22 -4.16 9.52
N LYS A 282 -23.36 -3.50 9.75
CA LYS A 282 -24.21 -3.72 10.94
C LYS A 282 -25.20 -4.88 10.75
N VAL A 283 -25.48 -5.26 9.50
CA VAL A 283 -26.41 -6.36 9.20
C VAL A 283 -25.79 -7.69 9.66
N LYS A 284 -26.50 -8.46 10.51
CA LYS A 284 -25.98 -9.66 11.17
C LYS A 284 -25.34 -10.65 10.19
N ASN A 285 -26.03 -10.98 9.11
CA ASN A 285 -25.55 -11.93 8.12
C ASN A 285 -24.28 -11.42 7.39
N THR A 286 -24.29 -10.15 6.97
CA THR A 286 -23.13 -9.51 6.35
C THR A 286 -21.93 -9.51 7.29
N LYS A 287 -22.14 -9.13 8.55
CA LYS A 287 -21.10 -9.09 9.58
C LYS A 287 -20.44 -10.45 9.77
N GLU A 288 -21.23 -11.52 9.82
CA GLU A 288 -20.72 -12.88 9.98
C GLU A 288 -19.94 -13.31 8.73
N ASN A 289 -20.47 -13.09 7.53
CA ASN A 289 -19.79 -13.42 6.28
C ASN A 289 -18.44 -12.70 6.14
N VAL A 290 -18.37 -11.42 6.52
CA VAL A 290 -17.12 -10.64 6.53
C VAL A 290 -16.15 -11.17 7.56
N ARG A 291 -16.63 -11.58 8.74
CA ARG A 291 -15.80 -12.19 9.77
C ARG A 291 -15.18 -13.49 9.27
N THR A 292 -15.98 -14.40 8.71
CA THR A 292 -15.51 -15.66 8.13
C THR A 292 -14.49 -15.41 7.02
N SER A 293 -14.78 -14.49 6.10
CA SER A 293 -13.87 -14.12 5.01
C SER A 293 -12.54 -13.54 5.53
N ALA A 294 -12.59 -12.73 6.58
CA ALA A 294 -11.39 -12.16 7.17
C ALA A 294 -10.53 -13.21 7.91
N VAL A 295 -11.17 -14.20 8.55
CA VAL A 295 -10.46 -15.34 9.15
C VAL A 295 -9.75 -16.12 8.05
N TYR A 296 -10.44 -16.43 6.95
CA TYR A 296 -9.84 -17.11 5.80
C TYR A 296 -8.61 -16.37 5.26
N VAL A 297 -8.72 -15.05 5.03
CA VAL A 297 -7.61 -14.22 4.55
C VAL A 297 -6.41 -14.27 5.51
N SER A 298 -6.66 -14.18 6.82
CA SER A 298 -5.62 -14.28 7.85
C SER A 298 -4.96 -15.66 7.87
N ASP A 299 -5.75 -16.73 7.86
CA ASP A 299 -5.28 -18.11 7.86
C ASP A 299 -4.48 -18.42 6.59
N TYR A 300 -4.87 -17.87 5.45
CA TYR A 300 -4.15 -18.01 4.19
C TYR A 300 -2.76 -17.37 4.26
N PHE A 301 -2.64 -16.15 4.80
CA PHE A 301 -1.32 -15.55 5.06
C PHE A 301 -0.50 -16.35 6.06
N GLN A 302 -1.13 -16.89 7.12
CA GLN A 302 -0.45 -17.74 8.09
C GLN A 302 0.12 -19.00 7.42
N LYS A 303 -0.65 -19.66 6.55
CA LYS A 303 -0.19 -20.82 5.77
C LYS A 303 1.03 -20.49 4.92
N ILE A 304 1.04 -19.34 4.24
CA ILE A 304 2.18 -18.88 3.43
C ILE A 304 3.40 -18.61 4.32
N LEU A 305 3.24 -17.84 5.39
CA LEU A 305 4.34 -17.37 6.23
C LEU A 305 4.95 -18.47 7.12
N LEU A 306 4.19 -19.54 7.37
CA LEU A 306 4.67 -20.74 8.07
C LEU A 306 5.02 -21.88 7.11
N HIS A 307 5.01 -21.64 5.79
CA HIS A 307 5.30 -22.67 4.81
C HIS A 307 6.74 -23.17 4.95
N LYS A 308 6.91 -24.50 4.91
CA LYS A 308 8.21 -25.18 5.13
C LYS A 308 9.33 -24.70 4.19
N SER A 309 9.01 -24.22 2.98
CA SER A 309 10.02 -23.72 2.03
C SER A 309 10.73 -22.46 2.50
N LEU A 310 10.11 -21.70 3.43
CA LEU A 310 10.73 -20.51 4.01
C LEU A 310 11.85 -20.89 5.00
N GLY A 311 11.84 -22.12 5.52
CA GLY A 311 12.86 -22.64 6.42
C GLY A 311 13.10 -21.71 7.61
N GLU A 312 14.37 -21.43 7.88
CA GLU A 312 14.77 -20.55 8.99
C GLU A 312 14.29 -19.09 8.85
N TYR A 313 13.86 -18.62 7.68
CA TYR A 313 13.46 -17.22 7.51
C TYR A 313 12.17 -16.87 8.27
N SER A 314 11.31 -17.86 8.50
CA SER A 314 10.11 -17.71 9.32
C SER A 314 10.43 -17.25 10.76
N ARG A 315 11.64 -17.53 11.27
CA ARG A 315 12.09 -17.09 12.61
C ARG A 315 12.24 -15.58 12.74
N TYR A 316 12.34 -14.85 11.63
CA TYR A 316 12.43 -13.39 11.66
C TYR A 316 11.06 -12.72 11.71
N LEU A 317 9.98 -13.50 11.61
CA LEU A 317 8.62 -13.01 11.68
C LEU A 317 8.09 -12.90 13.11
N LEU A 318 8.79 -13.45 14.12
CA LEU A 318 8.35 -13.66 15.52
C LEU A 318 7.13 -12.79 15.89
N ILE A 319 5.97 -13.40 15.63
CA ILE A 319 4.61 -12.87 15.80
C ILE A 319 4.19 -13.07 17.25
#